data_AF-A0A554IE11-F1
#
_entry.id   AF-A0A554IE11-F1
#
_cell.length_a   1.000
_cell.length_b   1.000
_cell.length_c   1.000
_cell.angle_alpha   90.00
_cell.angle_beta   90.00
_cell.angle_gamma   90.00
#
_symmetry.space_group_name_H-M   'P 1'
#
loop_
_entity.id
_entity.type
_entity.pdbx_description
1 polymer ?
#
loop_
_entity_poly.entity_id
_entity_poly.type
_entity_poly.pdbx_seq_one_letter_code
_entity_poly.pdbx_strand_id
1 'polypeptide(L)'
;MDTKNLVIEIPYEIISEAKFPPKKVKELVKQELALHFYQEGILSFGNARRLAEMDKLSFHFLLGERKIERNYDLDDYQADQEEVEQWLKK
;
A
#
# COMPACT_ATOMS: atom_id res chain seq x y z
N MET A 1 -17.79 11.66 9.42
CA MET A 1 -16.92 10.52 9.77
C MET A 1 -15.66 11.09 10.34
N ASP A 2 -15.33 10.79 11.61
CA ASP A 2 -14.11 11.28 12.26
C ASP A 2 -12.88 10.73 11.52
N THR A 3 -12.22 11.57 10.71
CA THR A 3 -10.91 11.27 10.15
C THR A 3 -9.87 11.45 11.25
N LYS A 4 -9.75 10.44 12.12
CA LYS A 4 -8.66 10.37 13.09
C LYS A 4 -7.36 10.09 12.34
N ASN A 5 -6.44 11.05 12.37
CA ASN A 5 -5.10 10.87 11.82
C ASN A 5 -4.20 10.20 12.86
N LEU A 6 -3.43 9.20 12.43
CA LEU A 6 -2.34 8.64 13.21
C LEU A 6 -1.06 9.44 12.90
N VAL A 7 -0.35 9.88 13.93
CA VAL A 7 0.96 10.56 13.80
C VAL A 7 2.04 9.59 14.30
N ILE A 8 3.05 9.37 13.47
CA ILE A 8 4.25 8.60 13.82
C ILE A 8 5.39 9.60 13.95
N GLU A 9 6.00 9.66 15.13
CA GLU A 9 7.18 10.49 15.38
C GLU A 9 8.45 9.67 15.12
N ILE A 10 9.33 10.21 14.28
CA ILE A 10 10.63 9.61 13.97
C ILE A 10 11.70 10.62 14.36
N PRO A 11 12.68 10.24 15.21
CA PRO A 11 13.81 11.10 15.54
C PRO A 11 14.51 11.64 14.29
N TYR A 12 14.86 12.93 14.30
CA TYR A 12 15.49 13.59 13.17
C TYR A 12 16.83 12.96 12.78
N GLU A 13 17.59 12.49 13.78
CA GLU A 13 18.87 11.80 13.60
C GLU A 13 18.72 10.59 12.65
N ILE A 14 17.73 9.74 12.87
CA ILE A 14 17.43 8.56 12.05
C ILE A 14 17.08 8.98 10.60
N ILE A 15 16.26 10.02 10.43
CA ILE A 15 15.89 10.53 9.11
C ILE A 15 17.10 11.14 8.38
N SER A 16 17.97 11.82 9.10
CA SER A 16 19.16 12.48 8.54
C SER A 16 20.18 11.46 8.03
N GLU A 17 20.28 10.29 8.67
CA GLU A 17 21.15 9.19 8.24
C GLU A 17 20.64 8.48 6.99
N ALA A 18 19.32 8.44 6.78
CA ALA A 18 18.70 7.74 5.65
C ALA A 18 18.97 8.39 4.28
N LYS A 19 19.66 9.55 4.23
CA LYS A 19 20.03 10.29 3.00
C LYS A 19 18.85 10.62 2.07
N PHE A 20 17.63 10.67 2.60
CA PHE A 20 16.47 11.05 1.82
C PHE A 20 16.51 12.54 1.47
N PRO A 21 16.00 12.95 0.30
CA PRO A 21 15.76 14.37 0.02
C PRO A 21 14.82 14.95 1.08
N PRO A 22 15.18 16.02 1.81
CA PRO A 22 14.40 16.54 2.94
C PRO A 22 12.94 16.87 2.57
N LYS A 23 12.71 17.28 1.32
CA LYS A 23 11.38 17.61 0.80
C LYS A 23 10.50 16.40 0.47
N LYS A 24 11.10 15.20 0.33
CA LYS A 24 10.41 13.98 -0.10
C LYS A 24 10.38 12.86 0.96
N VAL A 25 11.04 13.05 2.11
CA VAL A 25 11.12 12.03 3.18
C VAL A 25 9.74 11.45 3.51
N LYS A 26 8.75 12.31 3.75
CA LYS A 26 7.41 11.90 4.15
C LYS A 26 6.72 11.03 3.10
N GLU A 27 6.90 11.38 1.82
CA GLU A 27 6.35 10.63 0.69
C GLU A 27 7.02 9.26 0.59
N LEU A 28 8.36 9.22 0.65
CA LEU A 28 9.13 7.98 0.58
C LEU A 28 8.81 7.03 1.74
N VAL A 29 8.70 7.55 2.97
CA VAL A 29 8.34 6.74 4.15
C VAL A 29 6.92 6.17 4.00
N LYS A 30 5.96 6.96 3.48
CA LYS A 30 4.61 6.46 3.20
C LYS A 30 4.60 5.38 2.14
N GLN A 31 5.40 5.54 1.07
CA GLN A 31 5.54 4.55 0.01
C GLN A 31 6.14 3.25 0.54
N GLU A 32 7.27 3.30 1.26
CA GLU A 32 7.88 2.10 1.86
C GLU A 32 6.93 1.41 2.84
N LEU A 33 6.21 2.18 3.67
CA LEU A 33 5.24 1.62 4.60
C LEU A 33 4.06 0.96 3.89
N ALA A 34 3.55 1.59 2.84
CA ALA A 34 2.47 1.03 2.01
C ALA A 34 2.88 -0.26 1.30
N LEU A 35 4.11 -0.30 0.77
CA LEU A 35 4.65 -1.51 0.13
C LEU A 35 4.79 -2.65 1.13
N HIS A 36 5.37 -2.37 2.30
CA HIS A 36 5.53 -3.38 3.34
C HIS A 36 4.17 -3.93 3.80
N PHE A 37 3.20 -3.06 4.09
CA PHE A 37 1.86 -3.50 4.50
C PHE A 37 1.09 -4.24 3.40
N TYR A 38 1.31 -3.91 2.12
CA TYR A 38 0.74 -4.69 1.02
C TYR A 38 1.38 -6.07 0.94
N GLN A 39 2.71 -6.14 1.00
CA GLN A 39 3.47 -7.39 0.91
C GLN A 39 3.14 -8.36 2.05
N GLU A 40 2.90 -7.85 3.26
CA GLU A 40 2.50 -8.65 4.42
C GLU A 40 0.98 -8.97 4.46
N GLY A 41 0.21 -8.57 3.44
CA GLY A 41 -1.24 -8.78 3.40
C GLY A 41 -2.05 -7.96 4.42
N ILE A 42 -1.42 -6.98 5.09
CA ILE A 42 -2.06 -6.13 6.11
C ILE A 42 -3.00 -5.10 5.44
N LEU A 43 -2.59 -4.56 4.29
CA LEU A 43 -3.39 -3.63 3.51
C LEU A 43 -3.72 -4.20 2.14
N SER A 44 -5.00 -4.14 1.77
CA SER A 44 -5.42 -4.36 0.39
C SER A 44 -4.74 -3.37 -0.56
N PHE A 45 -4.64 -3.72 -1.85
CA PHE A 45 -4.08 -2.86 -2.88
C PHE A 45 -4.68 -1.43 -2.86
N GLY A 46 -6.00 -1.33 -2.69
CA GLY A 46 -6.72 -0.06 -2.62
C GLY A 46 -6.35 0.79 -1.40
N ASN A 47 -6.05 0.18 -0.26
CA ASN A 47 -5.61 0.90 0.94
C ASN A 47 -4.13 1.25 0.87
N ALA A 48 -3.30 0.34 0.38
CA ALA A 48 -1.86 0.56 0.23
C ALA A 48 -1.58 1.73 -0.72
N ARG A 49 -2.20 1.78 -1.90
CA ARG A 49 -2.02 2.93 -2.82
C ARG A 49 -2.51 4.25 -2.22
N ARG A 50 -3.55 4.21 -1.38
CA ARG A 50 -4.07 5.40 -0.70
C ARG A 50 -3.08 5.90 0.36
N LEU A 51 -2.46 4.99 1.10
CA LEU A 51 -1.39 5.32 2.06
C LEU A 51 -0.16 5.90 1.34
N ALA A 52 0.20 5.34 0.19
CA ALA A 52 1.30 5.83 -0.66
C ALA A 52 0.97 7.17 -1.37
N GLU A 53 -0.28 7.63 -1.31
CA GLU A 53 -0.77 8.82 -2.04
C GLU A 53 -0.57 8.72 -3.56
N MET A 54 -0.72 7.52 -4.11
CA MET A 54 -0.52 7.22 -5.53
C MET A 54 -1.83 6.79 -6.21
N ASP A 55 -1.92 7.10 -7.50
CA ASP A 55 -2.93 6.47 -8.35
C ASP A 55 -2.61 5.00 -8.61
N LYS A 56 -3.57 4.30 -9.22
CA LYS A 56 -3.47 2.85 -9.48
C LYS A 56 -2.26 2.50 -10.35
N LEU A 57 -1.99 3.27 -11.40
CA LEU A 57 -0.93 2.95 -12.35
C LEU A 57 0.45 3.19 -11.72
N SER A 58 0.64 4.33 -11.05
CA SER A 58 1.89 4.63 -10.37
C SER A 58 2.21 3.63 -9.26
N PHE A 59 1.22 3.19 -8.49
CA PHE A 59 1.45 2.16 -7.47
C PHE A 59 1.77 0.79 -8.08
N HIS A 60 1.21 0.45 -9.25
CA HIS A 60 1.62 -0.76 -9.99
C HIS A 60 3.07 -0.71 -10.47
N PHE A 61 3.52 0.42 -10.99
CA PHE A 61 4.91 0.60 -11.37
C PHE A 61 5.84 0.44 -10.16
N LEU A 62 5.47 1.04 -9.02
CA LEU A 62 6.25 0.95 -7.78
C LEU A 62 6.40 -0.50 -7.29
N LEU A 63 5.33 -1.30 -7.33
CA LEU A 63 5.40 -2.74 -7.01
C LEU A 63 6.37 -3.47 -7.95
N GLY A 64 6.31 -3.17 -9.24
CA GLY A 64 7.20 -3.75 -10.25
C GLY A 64 8.67 -3.38 -10.03
N GLU A 65 8.97 -2.11 -9.76
CA GLU A 65 10.33 -1.63 -9.47
C GLU A 65 10.92 -2.33 -8.24
N ARG A 66 10.07 -2.60 -7.24
CA ARG A 66 10.46 -3.26 -5.98
C ARG A 66 10.39 -4.79 -6.05
N LYS A 67 10.01 -5.35 -7.20
CA LYS A 67 9.82 -6.80 -7.41
C LYS A 67 8.91 -7.44 -6.36
N ILE A 68 7.92 -6.67 -5.89
CA ILE A 68 6.89 -7.21 -5.01
C ILE A 68 5.91 -7.94 -5.91
N GLU A 69 5.84 -9.25 -5.72
CA GLU A 69 4.89 -10.07 -6.46
C GLU A 69 3.48 -9.54 -6.20
N ARG A 70 2.75 -9.32 -7.29
CA ARG A 70 1.30 -9.23 -7.19
C ARG A 70 0.85 -10.62 -6.79
N ASN A 71 0.63 -10.82 -5.51
CA ASN A 71 -0.34 -11.82 -5.13
C ASN A 71 -1.67 -11.31 -5.74
N TYR A 72 -2.10 -11.93 -6.83
CA TYR A 72 -3.54 -12.08 -7.07
C TYR A 72 -3.95 -12.98 -5.91
N ASP A 73 -4.14 -12.38 -4.73
CA ASP A 73 -4.15 -13.11 -3.48
C ASP A 73 -5.33 -14.07 -3.51
N LEU A 74 -5.20 -15.20 -2.82
CA LEU A 74 -6.26 -16.19 -2.70
C LEU A 74 -7.60 -15.54 -2.29
N ASP A 75 -7.53 -14.43 -1.54
CA ASP A 75 -8.67 -13.61 -1.16
C ASP A 75 -9.31 -12.84 -2.33
N ASP A 76 -8.53 -12.27 -3.26
CA ASP A 76 -9.09 -11.63 -4.47
C ASP A 76 -9.71 -12.70 -5.39
N TYR A 77 -9.09 -13.89 -5.49
CA TYR A 77 -9.68 -15.02 -6.21
C TYR A 77 -10.96 -15.55 -5.52
N GLN A 78 -10.97 -15.64 -4.19
CA GLN A 78 -12.14 -16.06 -3.42
C GLN A 78 -13.27 -15.03 -3.49
N ALA A 79 -12.96 -13.73 -3.42
CA ALA A 79 -13.93 -12.67 -3.58
C ALA A 79 -14.56 -12.69 -4.99
N ASP A 80 -13.74 -12.87 -6.03
CA ASP A 80 -14.24 -13.05 -7.40
C ASP A 80 -15.09 -14.33 -7.53
N GLN A 81 -14.70 -15.46 -6.91
CA GLN A 81 -15.49 -16.70 -6.89
C GLN A 81 -16.85 -16.50 -6.20
N GLU A 82 -16.88 -15.83 -5.05
CA GLU A 82 -18.11 -15.53 -4.31
C GLU A 82 -19.04 -14.63 -5.12
N GLU A 83 -18.51 -13.61 -5.80
CA GLU A 83 -19.30 -12.71 -6.65
C GLU A 83 -19.92 -13.46 -7.84
N VAL A 84 -19.16 -14.34 -8.49
CA VAL A 84 -19.64 -15.20 -9.59
C VAL A 84 -20.70 -16.19 -9.11
N GLU A 85 -20.53 -16.82 -7.95
CA GLU A 85 -21.54 -17.72 -7.37
C GLU A 85 -22.87 -17.01 -7.10
N GLN A 86 -22.82 -15.77 -6.59
CA GLN A 86 -24.03 -14.99 -6.32
C GLN A 86 -24.77 -14.62 -7.61
N TRP A 87 -24.05 -14.35 -8.70
CA TRP A 87 -24.65 -14.11 -10.01
C TRP A 87 -25.33 -15.35 -10.59
N LEU A 88 -24.78 -16.55 -10.37
CA LEU A 88 -25.36 -17.81 -10.85
C LEU A 88 -26.59 -18.28 -10.04
N LYS A 89 -26.73 -17.82 -8.79
CA LYS A 89 -27.87 -18.13 -7.91
C LYS A 89 -29.07 -17.18 -8.12
N LYS A 90 -28.94 -16.18 -9.01
CA LYS A 90 -29.96 -15.18 -9.32
C LYS A 90 -30.63 -15.48 -10.65
#